data_AF-A0A385PYV1-F1
#
_entry.id   AF-A0A385PYV1-F1
#
_cell.length_a   1.000
_cell.length_b   1.000
_cell.length_c   1.000
_cell.angle_alpha   90.00
_cell.angle_beta   90.00
_cell.angle_gamma   90.00
#
_symmetry.space_group_name_H-M   'P 1'
#
loop_
_entity.id
_entity.type
_entity.pdbx_description
1 polymer ?
#
loop_
_entity_poly.entity_id
_entity_poly.type
_entity_poly.pdbx_seq_one_letter_code
_entity_poly.pdbx_strand_id
1 'polypeptide(L)'
;MAKYRYINRRGKVEGYYSGYTFANQVGVTSQVPVTIEIVSNEASAKVRDIKIKDQIIRLRKPKTTVTKENAKVLQFLDLLCEVERLSDESEDTISKRLRDIIKKQNIQKQDIDAYISLYPLKVYKNFYERELYDVFA
;
A
#
# COMPACT_ATOMS: atom_id res chain seq x y z
N MET A 1 -10.61 5.83 16.21
CA MET A 1 -11.10 4.61 16.90
C MET A 1 -11.66 3.57 15.92
N ALA A 2 -12.72 3.85 15.15
CA ALA A 2 -13.34 2.82 14.31
C ALA A 2 -12.46 2.25 13.18
N LYS A 3 -11.69 3.09 12.48
CA LYS A 3 -10.76 2.64 11.41
C LYS A 3 -9.60 1.78 11.93
N TYR A 4 -9.19 1.98 13.19
CA TYR A 4 -8.08 1.24 13.80
C TYR A 4 -8.37 -0.27 13.82
N ARG A 5 -9.64 -0.66 13.98
CA ARG A 5 -10.06 -2.07 14.03
C ARG A 5 -9.75 -2.87 12.77
N TYR A 6 -9.64 -2.20 11.61
CA TYR A 6 -9.39 -2.84 10.31
C TYR A 6 -7.88 -2.96 10.01
N ILE A 7 -7.04 -2.27 10.77
CA ILE A 7 -5.57 -2.31 10.65
C ILE A 7 -4.98 -3.11 11.80
N ASN A 8 -5.47 -2.89 13.02
CA ASN A 8 -5.08 -3.60 14.22
C ASN A 8 -6.33 -4.14 14.94
N ARG A 9 -6.39 -5.47 15.11
CA ARG A 9 -7.48 -6.13 15.82
C ARG A 9 -6.89 -7.04 16.89
N ARG A 10 -7.34 -6.89 18.13
CA ARG A 10 -6.90 -7.73 19.27
C ARG A 10 -5.37 -7.84 19.38
N GLY A 11 -4.67 -6.73 19.16
CA GLY A 11 -3.20 -6.66 19.21
C GLY A 11 -2.46 -7.22 17.99
N LYS A 12 -3.18 -7.67 16.95
CA LYS A 12 -2.60 -8.19 15.71
C LYS A 12 -2.78 -7.20 14.56
N VAL A 13 -1.78 -7.12 13.70
CA VAL A 13 -1.86 -6.40 12.42
C VAL A 13 -2.70 -7.24 11.47
N GLU A 14 -3.82 -6.68 10.99
CA GLU A 14 -4.81 -7.31 10.13
C GLU A 14 -4.99 -6.57 8.80
N GLY A 15 -4.35 -5.41 8.63
CA GLY A 15 -4.52 -4.56 7.47
C GLY A 15 -3.59 -3.37 7.45
N TYR A 16 -3.73 -2.55 6.41
CA TYR A 16 -2.91 -1.37 6.17
C TYR A 16 -3.69 -0.34 5.34
N TYR A 17 -3.30 0.94 5.43
CA TYR A 17 -3.84 1.98 4.55
C TYR A 17 -3.35 1.77 3.11
N SER A 18 -4.19 2.03 2.12
CA SER A 18 -3.87 1.85 0.70
C SER A 18 -4.40 3.01 -0.15
N GLY A 19 -4.31 2.89 -1.49
CA GLY A 19 -4.87 3.83 -2.44
C GLY A 19 -4.46 5.28 -2.20
N TYR A 20 -5.39 6.22 -2.40
CA TYR A 20 -5.12 7.66 -2.19
C TYR A 20 -4.79 7.99 -0.73
N THR A 21 -5.28 7.19 0.23
CA THR A 21 -4.95 7.40 1.65
C THR A 21 -3.47 7.21 1.92
N PHE A 22 -2.90 6.10 1.44
CA PHE A 22 -1.47 5.86 1.64
C PHE A 22 -0.62 6.73 0.72
N ALA A 23 -1.00 6.91 -0.55
CA ALA A 23 -0.28 7.77 -1.48
C ALA A 23 -0.11 9.20 -0.96
N ASN A 24 -1.15 9.77 -0.35
CA ASN A 24 -1.07 11.09 0.29
C ASN A 24 -0.15 11.08 1.53
N GLN A 25 -0.23 10.05 2.37
CA GLN A 25 0.65 9.91 3.56
C GLN A 25 2.14 9.86 3.21
N VAL A 26 2.49 9.30 2.05
CA VAL A 26 3.89 9.18 1.60
C VAL A 26 4.32 10.27 0.62
N GLY A 27 3.46 11.24 0.33
CA GLY A 27 3.77 12.35 -0.58
C GLY A 27 3.96 11.93 -2.03
N VAL A 28 3.23 10.88 -2.48
CA VAL A 28 3.08 10.51 -3.89
C VAL A 28 1.95 11.32 -4.54
N THR A 29 1.03 11.86 -3.74
CA THR A 29 0.01 12.79 -4.21
C THR A 29 -0.31 13.89 -3.22
N SER A 30 -0.58 15.08 -3.77
CA SER A 30 -1.11 16.24 -3.03
C SER A 30 -2.61 16.12 -2.72
N GLN A 31 -3.33 15.24 -3.41
CA GLN A 31 -4.78 15.10 -3.29
C GLN A 31 -5.19 14.62 -1.89
N VAL A 32 -6.04 15.40 -1.22
CA VAL A 32 -6.59 15.03 0.09
C VAL A 32 -7.73 14.02 -0.11
N PRO A 33 -7.60 12.78 0.41
CA PRO A 33 -8.59 11.74 0.18
C PRO A 33 -9.87 11.97 0.99
N VAL A 34 -11.02 12.04 0.30
CA VAL A 34 -12.35 12.08 0.94
C VAL A 34 -12.71 10.72 1.55
N THR A 35 -12.28 9.63 0.90
CA THR A 35 -12.51 8.25 1.34
C THR A 35 -11.23 7.67 1.92
N ILE A 36 -11.31 7.05 3.10
CA ILE A 36 -10.21 6.29 3.68
C ILE A 36 -10.16 4.91 3.02
N GLU A 37 -9.04 4.56 2.40
CA GLU A 37 -8.84 3.25 1.78
C GLU A 37 -7.99 2.36 2.69
N ILE A 38 -8.49 1.15 2.96
CA ILE A 38 -7.85 0.14 3.80
C ILE A 38 -7.93 -1.21 3.12
N VAL A 39 -6.81 -1.92 3.07
CA VAL A 39 -6.77 -3.36 2.79
C VAL A 39 -6.78 -4.10 4.12
N SER A 40 -7.63 -5.13 4.28
CA SER A 40 -7.78 -5.84 5.55
C SER A 40 -8.26 -7.28 5.40
N ASN A 41 -7.77 -8.18 6.25
CA ASN A 41 -8.25 -9.56 6.38
C ASN A 41 -9.76 -9.63 6.70
N GLU A 42 -10.34 -8.58 7.30
CA GLU A 42 -11.78 -8.47 7.61
C GLU A 42 -12.66 -8.21 6.38
N ALA A 43 -12.07 -8.04 5.20
CA ALA A 43 -12.81 -7.84 3.96
C ALA A 43 -13.36 -9.17 3.43
N SER A 44 -14.67 -9.36 3.53
CA SER A 44 -15.37 -10.51 2.95
C SER A 44 -15.57 -10.39 1.43
N ALA A 45 -15.66 -9.16 0.90
CA ALA A 45 -15.81 -8.86 -0.51
C ALA A 45 -14.53 -8.22 -1.09
N LYS A 46 -14.35 -8.29 -2.42
CA LYS A 46 -13.20 -7.68 -3.11
C LYS A 46 -13.04 -6.20 -2.74
N VAL A 47 -14.15 -5.46 -2.78
CA VAL A 47 -14.24 -4.06 -2.36
C VAL A 47 -15.62 -3.85 -1.71
N ARG A 48 -15.68 -3.10 -0.61
CA ARG A 48 -16.94 -2.55 -0.06
C ARG A 48 -16.68 -1.21 0.61
N ASP A 49 -17.68 -0.35 0.58
CA ASP A 49 -17.64 0.93 1.29
C ASP A 49 -18.42 0.82 2.61
N ILE A 50 -17.85 1.35 3.68
CA ILE A 50 -18.41 1.36 5.03
C ILE A 50 -18.53 2.81 5.46
N LYS A 51 -19.75 3.28 5.67
CA LYS A 51 -20.01 4.62 6.18
C LYS A 51 -19.94 4.61 7.72
N ILE A 52 -19.08 5.43 8.29
CA ILE A 52 -18.96 5.65 9.74
C ILE A 52 -19.10 7.14 10.00
N LYS A 53 -20.26 7.56 10.51
CA LYS A 53 -20.64 8.97 10.60
C LYS A 53 -20.49 9.63 9.22
N ASP A 54 -19.67 10.67 9.12
CA ASP A 54 -19.43 11.44 7.90
C ASP A 54 -18.24 10.92 7.08
N GLN A 55 -17.60 9.83 7.50
CA GLN A 55 -16.43 9.26 6.84
C GLN A 55 -16.77 7.96 6.12
N ILE A 56 -16.27 7.81 4.89
CA ILE A 56 -16.36 6.56 4.13
C ILE A 56 -15.02 5.83 4.27
N ILE A 57 -15.09 4.55 4.61
CA ILE A 57 -13.97 3.62 4.57
C ILE A 57 -14.20 2.64 3.43
N ARG A 58 -13.35 2.67 2.42
CA ARG A 58 -13.29 1.66 1.37
C ARG A 58 -12.39 0.52 1.81
N LEU A 59 -13.01 -0.61 2.11
CA LEU A 59 -12.32 -1.83 2.54
C LEU A 59 -12.08 -2.75 1.34
N ARG A 60 -10.83 -3.14 1.14
CA ARG A 60 -10.41 -4.05 0.06
C ARG A 60 -9.88 -5.36 0.62
N LYS A 61 -10.13 -6.46 -0.09
CA LYS A 61 -9.57 -7.77 0.26
C LYS A 61 -8.09 -7.83 -0.12
N PRO A 62 -7.21 -8.29 0.79
CA PRO A 62 -5.79 -8.40 0.50
C PRO A 62 -5.52 -9.52 -0.50
N LYS A 63 -4.34 -9.44 -1.15
CA LYS A 63 -3.86 -10.48 -2.07
C LYS A 63 -3.52 -11.80 -1.36
N THR A 64 -3.12 -11.71 -0.09
CA THR A 64 -2.82 -12.82 0.82
C THR A 64 -3.12 -12.41 2.25
N THR A 65 -3.11 -13.34 3.21
CA THR A 65 -3.33 -13.01 4.62
C THR A 65 -2.29 -11.98 5.10
N VAL A 66 -2.78 -10.85 5.60
CA VAL A 66 -1.94 -9.80 6.18
C VAL A 66 -1.50 -10.22 7.57
N THR A 67 -0.21 -10.07 7.83
CA THR A 67 0.42 -10.26 9.14
C THR A 67 1.31 -9.07 9.47
N LYS A 68 1.86 -9.03 10.68
CA LYS A 68 2.79 -7.96 11.08
C LYS A 68 4.06 -7.96 10.22
N GLU A 69 4.49 -9.13 9.78
CA GLU A 69 5.72 -9.37 9.03
C GLU A 69 5.58 -8.89 7.58
N ASN A 70 4.41 -9.10 6.96
CA ASN A 70 4.23 -8.80 5.53
C ASN A 70 3.46 -7.51 5.23
N ALA A 71 2.80 -6.88 6.21
CA ALA A 71 1.94 -5.72 5.96
C ALA A 71 2.63 -4.58 5.21
N LYS A 72 3.90 -4.31 5.52
CA LYS A 72 4.67 -3.22 4.91
C LYS A 72 4.99 -3.49 3.44
N VAL A 73 5.42 -4.71 3.10
CA VAL A 73 5.74 -5.06 1.72
C VAL A 73 4.47 -5.17 0.87
N LEU A 74 3.38 -5.69 1.42
CA LEU A 74 2.09 -5.73 0.72
C LEU A 74 1.56 -4.30 0.47
N GLN A 75 1.64 -3.41 1.46
CA GLN A 75 1.28 -2.00 1.31
C GLN A 75 2.11 -1.30 0.21
N PHE A 76 3.41 -1.56 0.17
CA PHE A 76 4.30 -1.00 -0.85
C PHE A 76 3.97 -1.53 -2.26
N LEU A 77 3.75 -2.83 -2.42
CA LEU A 77 3.42 -3.43 -3.71
C LEU A 77 2.04 -2.98 -4.23
N ASP A 78 1.07 -2.80 -3.34
CA ASP A 78 -0.23 -2.18 -3.68
C ASP A 78 -0.04 -0.73 -4.18
N LEU A 79 0.79 0.07 -3.51
CA LEU A 79 1.13 1.42 -3.97
C LEU A 79 1.80 1.38 -5.35
N LEU A 80 2.80 0.53 -5.55
CA LEU A 80 3.53 0.40 -6.81
C LEU A 80 2.62 -0.06 -7.96
N CYS A 81 1.62 -0.88 -7.67
CA CYS A 81 0.60 -1.32 -8.64
C CYS A 81 -0.29 -0.17 -9.12
N GLU A 82 -0.55 0.82 -8.27
CA GLU A 82 -1.45 1.93 -8.56
C GLU A 82 -0.72 3.27 -8.77
N VAL A 83 0.62 3.30 -8.71
CA VAL A 83 1.39 4.55 -8.61
C VAL A 83 1.11 5.51 -9.77
N GLU A 84 1.08 5.02 -11.01
CA GLU A 84 0.76 5.83 -12.21
C GLU A 84 -0.61 6.50 -12.14
N ARG A 85 -1.58 5.85 -11.48
CA ARG A 85 -2.95 6.37 -11.31
C ARG A 85 -3.03 7.37 -10.15
N LEU A 86 -2.23 7.13 -9.12
CA LEU A 86 -2.30 7.88 -7.86
C LEU A 86 -1.45 9.13 -7.90
N SER A 87 -0.36 9.16 -8.66
CA SER A 87 0.62 10.24 -8.63
C SER A 87 0.19 11.49 -9.39
N ASP A 88 0.45 12.65 -8.80
CA ASP A 88 0.37 13.98 -9.45
C ASP A 88 1.73 14.71 -9.44
N GLU A 89 2.79 14.02 -9.02
CA GLU A 89 4.17 14.50 -8.92
C GLU A 89 5.03 14.09 -10.12
N SER A 90 6.24 14.65 -10.23
CA SER A 90 7.20 14.23 -11.26
C SER A 90 7.71 12.80 -11.04
N GLU A 91 8.08 12.12 -12.13
CA GLU A 91 8.60 10.75 -12.09
C GLU A 91 9.82 10.60 -11.18
N ASP A 92 10.74 11.57 -11.20
CA ASP A 92 11.91 11.61 -10.31
C ASP A 92 11.51 11.69 -8.83
N THR A 93 10.51 12.52 -8.53
CA THR A 93 9.99 12.66 -7.16
C THR A 93 9.36 11.37 -6.71
N ILE A 94 8.50 10.76 -7.53
CA ILE A 94 7.83 9.50 -7.23
C ILE A 94 8.87 8.40 -6.98
N SER A 95 9.84 8.24 -7.87
CA SER A 95 10.89 7.22 -7.74
C SER A 95 11.71 7.43 -6.47
N LYS A 96 12.07 8.67 -6.12
CA LYS A 96 12.69 8.98 -4.82
C LYS A 96 11.80 8.60 -3.64
N ARG A 97 10.50 8.93 -3.66
CA ARG A 97 9.56 8.57 -2.58
C ARG A 97 9.43 7.06 -2.42
N LEU A 98 9.38 6.31 -3.52
CA LEU A 98 9.32 4.84 -3.48
C LEU A 98 10.57 4.25 -2.84
N ARG A 99 11.78 4.74 -3.21
CA ARG A 99 13.04 4.32 -2.58
C ARG A 99 13.07 4.68 -1.09
N ASP A 100 12.58 5.86 -0.71
CA ASP A 100 12.45 6.28 0.70
C ASP A 100 11.53 5.36 1.50
N ILE A 101 10.42 4.88 0.92
CA ILE A 101 9.50 3.96 1.59
C ILE A 101 10.20 2.63 1.89
N ILE A 102 10.90 2.05 0.90
CA ILE A 102 11.64 0.80 1.08
C ILE A 102 12.61 0.93 2.26
N LYS A 103 13.42 2.00 2.28
CA LYS A 103 14.39 2.28 3.34
C LYS A 103 13.74 2.50 4.70
N LYS A 104 12.73 3.40 4.79
CA LYS A 104 12.06 3.75 6.06
C LYS A 104 11.27 2.59 6.65
N GLN A 105 10.69 1.74 5.81
CA GLN A 105 9.92 0.58 6.25
C GLN A 105 10.80 -0.64 6.54
N ASN A 106 12.09 -0.59 6.20
CA ASN A 106 13.04 -1.69 6.27
C ASN A 106 12.57 -2.92 5.49
N ILE A 107 11.96 -2.70 4.32
CA ILE A 107 11.57 -3.78 3.41
C ILE A 107 12.85 -4.38 2.85
N GLN A 108 12.99 -5.70 2.91
CA GLN A 108 14.14 -6.43 2.36
C GLN A 108 13.83 -6.95 0.97
N LYS A 109 14.88 -7.29 0.21
CA LYS A 109 14.73 -7.93 -1.09
C LYS A 109 13.90 -9.23 -1.02
N GLN A 110 14.13 -10.05 0.01
CA GLN A 110 13.38 -11.30 0.19
C GLN A 110 11.88 -11.06 0.42
N ASP A 111 11.51 -9.94 1.04
CA ASP A 111 10.10 -9.57 1.21
C ASP A 111 9.46 -9.30 -0.15
N ILE A 112 10.14 -8.56 -1.04
CA ILE A 112 9.65 -8.28 -2.39
C ILE A 112 9.52 -9.59 -3.17
N ASP A 113 10.58 -10.40 -3.21
CA ASP A 113 10.63 -11.65 -3.95
C ASP A 113 9.52 -12.63 -3.50
N ALA A 114 9.18 -12.64 -2.21
CA ALA A 114 8.13 -13.51 -1.66
C ALA A 114 6.71 -13.14 -2.12
N TYR A 115 6.42 -11.87 -2.41
CA TYR A 115 5.05 -11.39 -2.62
C TYR A 115 4.79 -10.76 -3.99
N ILE A 116 5.81 -10.37 -4.74
CA ILE A 116 5.65 -9.65 -6.02
C ILE A 116 4.90 -10.46 -7.08
N SER A 117 4.96 -11.80 -7.03
CA SER A 117 4.21 -12.69 -7.93
C SER A 117 2.69 -12.67 -7.74
N LEU A 118 2.21 -12.13 -6.60
CA LEU A 118 0.77 -11.92 -6.35
C LEU A 118 0.21 -10.71 -7.12
N TYR A 119 1.08 -9.93 -7.78
CA TYR A 119 0.74 -8.70 -8.46
C TYR A 119 0.87 -8.84 -9.99
N PRO A 120 0.14 -8.03 -10.77
CA PRO A 120 0.26 -8.05 -12.23
C PRO A 120 1.67 -7.66 -12.70
N LEU A 121 2.06 -8.11 -13.90
CA LEU A 121 3.39 -7.93 -14.48
C LEU A 121 3.88 -6.46 -14.50
N LYS A 122 2.97 -5.49 -14.59
CA LYS A 122 3.30 -4.06 -14.51
C LYS A 122 4.05 -3.68 -13.22
N VAL A 123 3.84 -4.40 -12.11
CA VAL A 123 4.55 -4.12 -10.85
C VAL A 123 6.02 -4.48 -10.97
N TYR A 124 6.35 -5.60 -11.61
CA TYR A 124 7.73 -5.95 -11.94
C TYR A 124 8.37 -4.93 -12.88
N LYS A 125 7.63 -4.52 -13.91
CA LYS A 125 8.08 -3.48 -14.85
C LYS A 125 8.40 -2.18 -14.12
N ASN A 126 7.46 -1.67 -13.32
CA ASN A 126 7.63 -0.44 -12.55
C ASN A 126 8.75 -0.54 -11.53
N PHE A 127 8.94 -1.72 -10.92
CA PHE A 127 10.04 -1.96 -9.99
C PHE A 127 11.41 -1.82 -10.65
N TYR A 128 11.56 -2.39 -11.86
CA TYR A 128 12.81 -2.37 -12.60
C TYR A 128 13.09 -1.03 -13.28
N GLU A 129 12.10 -0.46 -13.98
CA GLU A 129 12.24 0.80 -14.73
C GLU A 129 12.55 2.01 -13.82
N ARG A 130 12.12 1.95 -12.56
CA ARG A 130 12.40 2.98 -11.54
C ARG A 130 13.67 2.70 -10.73
N GLU A 131 14.40 1.64 -11.10
CA GLU A 131 15.63 1.14 -10.48
C GLU A 131 15.48 0.98 -8.95
N LEU A 132 14.34 0.46 -8.51
CA LEU A 132 14.07 0.29 -7.08
C LEU A 132 14.91 -0.85 -6.47
N TYR A 133 15.46 -1.73 -7.31
CA TYR A 133 16.39 -2.78 -6.90
C TYR A 133 17.72 -2.23 -6.36
N ASP A 134 18.15 -1.05 -6.81
CA ASP A 134 19.39 -0.38 -6.33
C ASP A 134 19.35 -0.05 -4.83
N VAL A 135 18.15 0.00 -4.25
CA VAL A 135 17.99 0.23 -2.80
C VAL A 135 18.53 -0.93 -1.97
N PHE A 136 18.65 -2.12 -2.56
CA PHE A 136 19.11 -3.35 -1.91
C PHE A 136 20.57 -3.69 -2.22
N ALA A 137 21.24 -2.89 -3.05
CA ALA A 137 22.64 -3.09 -3.42
C ALA A 137 23.61 -2.63 -2.33
#